data_AF-A0A963EHK5-F1
#
_entry.id   AF-A0A963EHK5-F1
#
_cell.length_a   1.000
_cell.length_b   1.000
_cell.length_c   1.000
_cell.angle_alpha   90.00
_cell.angle_beta   90.00
_cell.angle_gamma   90.00
#
_symmetry.space_group_name_H-M   'P 1'
#
loop_
_entity.id
_entity.type
_entity.pdbx_description
1 polymer ?
#
loop_
_entity_poly.entity_id
_entity_poly.type
_entity_poly.pdbx_seq_one_letter_code
_entity_poly.pdbx_strand_id
1 'polypeptide(L)'
;MRASADVEDIDDGLFPLDPDMLPAVRVFLACATQWRRAGWTGLPAGLDYQALHAAAGMLGIAVSPDIFFDIRCLEAGALRAFAEEASRRR
;
A
#
# COMPACT_ATOMS: atom_id res chain seq x y z
N MET A 1 12.38 -23.44 -11.88
CA MET A 1 13.36 -23.56 -10.80
C MET A 1 13.56 -22.16 -10.23
N ARG A 2 12.79 -21.79 -9.20
CA ARG A 2 12.94 -20.48 -8.53
C ARG A 2 14.07 -20.65 -7.51
N ALA A 3 15.10 -19.84 -7.64
CA ALA A 3 16.17 -19.77 -6.65
C ALA A 3 15.56 -19.22 -5.36
N SER A 4 15.44 -20.09 -4.35
CA SER A 4 15.26 -19.67 -2.97
C SER A 4 16.56 -19.00 -2.55
N ALA A 5 16.58 -17.67 -2.52
CA ALA A 5 17.56 -16.98 -1.69
C ALA A 5 17.14 -17.21 -0.25
N ASP A 6 18.00 -17.87 0.52
CA ASP A 6 17.85 -17.99 1.96
C ASP A 6 17.86 -16.58 2.55
N VAL A 7 16.66 -16.07 2.84
CA VAL A 7 16.50 -14.84 3.62
C VAL A 7 16.78 -15.25 5.06
N GLU A 8 17.98 -14.95 5.56
CA GLU A 8 18.27 -15.01 6.98
C GLU A 8 17.18 -14.25 7.74
N ASP A 9 16.68 -14.82 8.84
CA ASP A 9 15.70 -14.18 9.72
C ASP A 9 16.33 -12.93 10.35
N ILE A 10 16.16 -11.79 9.68
CA ILE A 10 16.53 -10.46 10.19
C ILE A 10 15.39 -10.01 11.12
N ASP A 11 15.51 -10.28 12.43
CA ASP A 11 14.61 -9.79 13.49
C ASP A 11 14.91 -8.31 13.86
N ASP A 12 14.94 -7.44 12.85
CA ASP A 12 15.06 -5.98 13.01
C ASP A 12 13.71 -5.27 12.78
N GLY A 13 12.62 -6.02 12.70
CA GLY A 13 11.34 -5.53 12.19
C GLY A 13 11.37 -5.19 10.69
N LEU A 14 12.41 -5.64 9.97
CA LEU A 14 12.51 -5.50 8.52
C LEU A 14 11.64 -6.58 7.86
N PHE A 15 10.63 -6.17 7.10
CA PHE A 15 9.82 -7.11 6.33
C PHE A 15 10.43 -7.23 4.92
N PRO A 16 11.00 -8.39 4.54
CA PRO A 16 11.55 -8.56 3.20
C PRO A 16 10.44 -8.40 2.17
N LEU A 17 10.56 -7.39 1.33
CA LEU A 17 9.63 -7.17 0.22
C LEU A 17 10.14 -7.93 -0.99
N ASP A 18 9.24 -8.65 -1.65
CA ASP A 18 9.49 -9.15 -3.00
C ASP A 18 9.85 -7.94 -3.90
N PRO A 19 10.98 -7.97 -4.63
CA PRO A 19 11.36 -6.89 -5.54
C PRO A 19 10.26 -6.49 -6.52
N ASP A 20 9.41 -7.44 -6.93
CA ASP A 20 8.31 -7.19 -7.86
C ASP A 20 7.22 -6.29 -7.24
N MET A 21 7.09 -6.27 -5.92
CA MET A 21 6.15 -5.38 -5.21
C MET A 21 6.70 -3.96 -4.98
N LEU A 22 8.00 -3.72 -5.17
CA LEU A 22 8.61 -2.41 -4.90
C LEU A 22 7.93 -1.25 -5.63
N PRO A 23 7.56 -1.35 -6.92
CA PRO A 23 6.84 -0.27 -7.60
C PRO A 23 5.51 0.06 -6.93
N ALA A 24 4.72 -0.96 -6.57
CA ALA A 24 3.43 -0.79 -5.91
C ALA A 24 3.59 -0.14 -4.53
N VAL A 25 4.55 -0.61 -3.73
CA VAL A 25 4.85 -0.05 -2.40
C VAL A 25 5.30 1.41 -2.50
N ARG A 26 6.17 1.76 -3.46
CA ARG A 26 6.61 3.14 -3.66
C ARG A 26 5.44 4.07 -4.02
N VAL A 27 4.57 3.66 -4.93
CA VAL A 27 3.39 4.45 -5.29
C VAL A 27 2.43 4.58 -4.10
N PHE A 28 2.14 3.48 -3.41
CA PHE A 28 1.27 3.46 -2.23
C PHE A 28 1.77 4.42 -1.13
N LEU A 29 3.06 4.36 -0.80
CA LEU A 29 3.66 5.22 0.22
C LEU A 29 3.66 6.70 -0.20
N ALA A 30 3.87 6.99 -1.49
CA ALA A 30 3.82 8.36 -2.00
C ALA A 30 2.42 8.99 -1.93
N CYS A 31 1.35 8.19 -1.90
CA CYS A 31 -0.02 8.66 -1.73
C CYS A 31 -0.66 8.26 -0.39
N ALA A 32 0.12 7.82 0.61
CA ALA A 32 -0.39 7.28 1.88
C ALA A 32 -1.18 8.29 2.74
N THR A 33 -1.16 9.58 2.42
CA THR A 33 -1.98 10.62 3.06
C THR A 33 -3.27 10.93 2.28
N GLN A 34 -3.42 10.42 1.06
CA GLN A 34 -4.46 10.79 0.11
C GLN A 34 -5.62 9.79 0.16
N TRP A 35 -6.42 9.87 1.22
CA TRP A 35 -7.57 9.00 1.42
C TRP A 35 -8.89 9.71 1.12
N ARG A 36 -9.74 9.06 0.34
CA ARG A 36 -11.18 9.33 0.32
C ARG A 36 -11.77 8.90 1.67
N ARG A 37 -12.66 9.72 2.22
CA ARG A 37 -13.27 9.48 3.54
C ARG A 37 -14.75 9.14 3.41
N ALA A 38 -15.22 8.18 4.21
CA ALA A 38 -16.62 7.78 4.31
C ALA A 38 -17.41 8.82 5.10
N GLY A 39 -18.29 9.55 4.42
CA GLY A 39 -19.13 10.66 4.91
C GLY A 39 -19.24 10.81 6.43
N TRP A 40 -20.33 10.30 7.02
CA TRP A 40 -20.66 10.52 8.44
C TRP A 40 -19.60 10.03 9.43
N THR A 41 -18.84 8.99 9.08
CA THR A 41 -17.84 8.41 9.99
C THR A 41 -16.49 9.11 9.94
N GLY A 42 -16.19 9.82 8.85
CA GLY A 42 -14.88 10.42 8.58
C GLY A 42 -13.73 9.40 8.39
N LEU A 43 -14.01 8.10 8.46
CA LEU A 43 -13.02 7.04 8.34
C LEU A 43 -12.50 6.95 6.90
N PRO A 44 -11.20 6.61 6.69
CA PRO A 44 -10.69 6.28 5.37
C PRO A 44 -11.52 5.17 4.71
N ALA A 45 -11.96 5.39 3.47
CA ALA A 45 -12.76 4.45 2.69
C ALA A 45 -11.98 3.84 1.52
N GLY A 46 -10.96 4.56 1.03
CA GLY A 46 -10.05 4.11 0.00
C GLY A 46 -9.08 5.21 -0.42
N LEU A 47 -8.06 4.85 -1.18
CA LEU A 47 -7.11 5.77 -1.78
C LEU A 47 -7.79 6.62 -2.86
N ASP A 48 -7.32 7.84 -3.03
CA ASP A 48 -7.66 8.63 -4.20
C ASP A 48 -6.84 8.16 -5.41
N TYR A 49 -7.47 7.42 -6.33
CA TYR A 49 -6.78 6.91 -7.52
C TYR A 49 -6.29 7.99 -8.47
N GLN A 50 -6.89 9.19 -8.45
CA GLN A 50 -6.36 10.31 -9.23
C GLN A 50 -5.01 10.77 -8.67
N ALA A 51 -4.91 10.88 -7.34
CA ALA A 51 -3.66 11.20 -6.66
C ALA A 51 -2.62 10.07 -6.81
N LEU A 52 -3.05 8.80 -6.78
CA LEU A 52 -2.22 7.64 -7.08
C LEU A 52 -1.62 7.75 -8.47
N HIS A 53 -2.43 8.05 -9.49
CA HIS A 53 -1.97 8.17 -10.87
C HIS A 53 -0.96 9.31 -11.03
N ALA A 54 -1.21 10.45 -10.39
CA ALA A 54 -0.27 11.58 -10.37
C ALA A 54 1.07 11.21 -9.67
N ALA A 55 1.00 10.54 -8.50
CA ALA A 55 2.18 10.10 -7.77
C ALA A 55 3.01 9.08 -8.57
N ALA A 56 2.36 8.11 -9.21
CA ALA A 56 3.03 7.15 -10.08
C ALA A 56 3.75 7.84 -11.24
N GLY A 57 3.11 8.83 -11.87
CA GLY A 57 3.72 9.66 -12.91
C GLY A 57 4.96 10.42 -12.41
N MET A 58 4.89 11.05 -11.24
CA MET A 58 6.04 11.74 -10.63
C MET A 58 7.20 10.80 -10.28
N LEU A 59 6.91 9.54 -9.95
CA LEU A 59 7.90 8.50 -9.64
C LEU A 59 8.47 7.81 -10.89
N GLY A 60 7.95 8.12 -12.09
CA GLY A 60 8.30 7.43 -13.33
C GLY A 60 7.82 5.97 -13.38
N ILE A 61 6.79 5.62 -12.63
CA ILE A 61 6.25 4.25 -12.54
C ILE A 61 5.01 4.16 -13.43
N ALA A 62 5.04 3.26 -14.42
CA ALA A 62 3.86 2.92 -15.19
C ALA A 62 2.95 2.01 -14.36
N VAL A 63 1.69 2.41 -14.14
CA VAL A 63 0.70 1.60 -13.42
C VAL A 63 0.12 0.55 -14.37
N SER A 64 0.65 -0.68 -14.30
CA SER A 64 0.06 -1.85 -14.96
C SER A 64 -1.11 -2.42 -14.15
N PRO A 65 -1.92 -3.33 -14.72
CA PRO A 65 -2.95 -4.04 -13.96
C PRO A 65 -2.41 -4.78 -12.73
N ASP A 66 -1.23 -5.39 -12.84
CA ASP A 66 -0.59 -6.11 -11.73
C ASP A 66 -0.14 -5.15 -10.63
N ILE A 67 0.53 -4.04 -10.99
CA ILE A 67 0.92 -3.00 -10.02
C ILE A 67 -0.31 -2.39 -9.35
N PHE A 68 -1.39 -2.17 -10.10
CA PHE A 68 -2.64 -1.67 -9.54
C PHE A 68 -3.26 -2.67 -8.57
N PHE A 69 -3.25 -3.96 -8.90
CA PHE A 69 -3.70 -5.03 -8.02
C PHE A 69 -2.88 -5.05 -6.71
N ASP A 70 -1.57 -4.96 -6.79
CA ASP A 70 -0.70 -4.94 -5.61
C ASP A 70 -0.98 -3.70 -4.73
N ILE A 71 -1.21 -2.53 -5.34
CA ILE A 71 -1.61 -1.33 -4.58
C ILE A 71 -2.95 -1.54 -3.88
N ARG A 72 -3.91 -2.22 -4.52
CA ARG A 72 -5.21 -2.56 -3.91
C ARG A 72 -5.06 -3.52 -2.72
N CYS A 73 -4.09 -4.44 -2.78
CA CYS A 73 -3.75 -5.31 -1.65
C CYS A 73 -3.20 -4.50 -0.47
N LEU A 74 -2.28 -3.56 -0.72
CA LEU A 74 -1.74 -2.65 0.29
C LEU A 74 -2.85 -1.76 0.90
N GLU A 75 -3.72 -1.21 0.06
CA GLU A 75 -4.88 -0.42 0.49
C GLU A 75 -5.80 -1.23 1.40
N ALA A 76 -6.11 -2.48 1.04
CA ALA A 76 -6.95 -3.34 1.86
C ALA A 76 -6.31 -3.61 3.25
N GLY A 77 -4.99 -3.80 3.30
CA GLY A 77 -4.26 -3.93 4.56
C GLY A 77 -4.35 -2.66 5.42
N ALA A 78 -4.14 -1.49 4.82
CA ALA A 78 -4.23 -0.21 5.51
C ALA A 78 -5.65 0.09 6.02
N LEU A 79 -6.70 -0.23 5.24
CA LEU A 79 -8.09 -0.08 5.68
C LEU A 79 -8.42 -0.96 6.89
N ARG A 80 -7.90 -2.20 6.94
CA ARG A 80 -8.03 -3.07 8.12
C ARG A 80 -7.35 -2.46 9.33
N ALA A 81 -6.12 -1.98 9.18
CA ALA A 81 -5.38 -1.32 10.26
C ALA A 81 -6.11 -0.07 10.79
N PHE A 82 -6.71 0.73 9.92
CA PHE A 82 -7.53 1.87 10.35
C PHE A 82 -8.79 1.45 11.10
N ALA A 83 -9.46 0.37 10.66
CA ALA A 83 -10.65 -0.14 11.34
C ALA A 83 -10.31 -0.70 12.73
N GLU A 84 -9.20 -1.44 12.85
CA GLU A 84 -8.67 -1.93 14.13
C GLU A 84 -8.34 -0.76 15.07
N GLU A 85 -7.65 0.27 14.59
CA GLU A 85 -7.31 1.45 15.37
C GLU A 85 -8.55 2.25 15.81
N ALA A 86 -9.53 2.42 14.93
CA ALA A 86 -10.80 3.05 15.27
C ALA A 86 -11.57 2.26 16.34
N SER A 87 -11.41 0.94 16.36
CA SER A 87 -12.03 0.06 17.36
C SER A 87 -11.30 0.15 18.71
N ARG A 88 -9.97 0.32 18.73
CA ARG A 88 -9.17 0.53 19.95
C ARG A 88 -9.44 1.85 20.67
N ARG A 89 -9.93 2.87 19.95
CA ARG A 89 -10.18 4.22 20.48
C ARG A 89 -11.59 4.45 21.03
N ARG A 90 -12.46 3.44 20.96
CA ARG A 90 -13.81 3.45 21.52
C ARG A 90 -13.82 2.88 22.92
#